data_AF-A0A1Z3N175-F1
#
_entry.id   AF-A0A1Z3N175-F1
#
_cell.length_a   1.000
_cell.length_b   1.000
_cell.length_c   1.000
_cell.angle_alpha   90.00
_cell.angle_beta   90.00
_cell.angle_gamma   90.00
#
_symmetry.space_group_name_H-M   'P 1'
#
loop_
_entity.id
_entity.type
_entity.pdbx_description
1 polymer ?
#
loop_
_entity_poly.entity_id
_entity_poly.type
_entity_poly.pdbx_seq_one_letter_code
_entity_poly.pdbx_strand_id
1 'polypeptide(L)'
;MSQQLSWSREGETLKLSGELDQDLLNPLWDKRHEAMQGVTLIDLTDVTRVDTAGVALLAHLIAVGKKQGTSVTLHGASDNVVTLAQLYNLPQDVLPR
;
A
#
# COMPACT_ATOMS: atom_id res chain seq x y z
N MET A 1 20.02 9.06 -3.43
CA MET A 1 19.97 8.22 -2.22
C MET A 1 18.59 7.58 -2.24
N SER A 2 18.49 6.25 -2.28
CA SER A 2 17.21 5.55 -2.24
C SER A 2 16.56 5.79 -0.88
N GLN A 3 15.31 6.23 -0.85
CA GLN A 3 14.59 6.42 0.40
C GLN A 3 14.02 5.09 0.86
N GLN A 4 14.46 4.64 2.04
CA GLN A 4 14.03 3.37 2.59
C GLN A 4 12.54 3.38 2.92
N LEU A 5 11.84 2.29 2.61
CA LEU A 5 10.44 2.11 2.98
C LEU A 5 10.29 2.19 4.50
N SER A 6 9.44 3.10 4.95
CA SER A 6 9.02 3.20 6.34
C SER A 6 7.50 3.18 6.41
N TRP A 7 6.97 2.61 7.50
CA TRP A 7 5.54 2.61 7.75
C TRP A 7 5.26 2.87 9.22
N SER A 8 4.16 3.57 9.48
CA SER A 8 3.64 3.79 10.82
C SER A 8 2.12 3.60 10.81
N ARG A 9 1.59 3.18 11.96
CA ARG A 9 0.15 3.03 12.15
C ARG A 9 -0.34 4.09 13.12
N GLU A 10 -1.28 4.90 12.67
CA GLU A 10 -1.97 5.93 13.45
C GLU A 10 -3.44 5.55 13.56
N GLY A 11 -3.80 4.84 14.63
CA GLY A 11 -5.16 4.32 14.81
C GLY A 11 -5.52 3.32 13.71
N GLU A 12 -6.46 3.73 12.85
CA GLU A 12 -6.95 2.95 11.70
C GLU A 12 -6.26 3.33 10.38
N THR A 13 -5.29 4.24 10.41
CA THR A 13 -4.54 4.68 9.22
C THR A 13 -3.14 4.07 9.19
N LEU A 14 -2.80 3.40 8.09
CA LEU A 14 -1.44 2.95 7.80
C LEU A 14 -0.75 3.98 6.90
N LYS A 15 0.21 4.72 7.44
CA LYS A 15 1.03 5.65 6.67
C LYS A 15 2.25 4.94 6.10
N LEU A 16 2.46 5.08 4.80
CA LEU A 16 3.63 4.59 4.08
C LEU A 16 4.47 5.79 3.62
N SER A 17 5.79 5.69 3.73
CA SER A 17 6.71 6.72 3.29
C SER A 17 7.98 6.14 2.68
N GLY A 18 8.61 6.90 1.78
CA GLY A 18 9.82 6.48 1.07
C GLY A 18 9.51 5.85 -0.30
N GLU A 19 10.13 4.70 -0.60
CA GLU A 19 10.00 4.02 -1.89
C GLU A 19 9.40 2.62 -1.72
N LEU A 20 8.34 2.33 -2.47
CA LEU A 20 7.78 0.99 -2.63
C LEU A 20 8.47 0.31 -3.82
N ASP A 21 9.69 -0.15 -3.57
CA ASP A 21 10.55 -0.89 -4.51
C ASP A 21 10.72 -2.33 -4.03
N GLN A 22 10.75 -3.31 -4.95
CA GLN A 22 10.87 -4.74 -4.68
C GLN A 22 11.90 -5.08 -3.57
N ASP A 23 13.05 -4.40 -3.55
CA ASP A 23 14.12 -4.67 -2.59
C ASP A 23 13.79 -4.20 -1.16
N LEU A 24 12.85 -3.27 -1.03
CA LEU A 24 12.48 -2.61 0.22
C LEU A 24 11.17 -3.15 0.83
N LEU A 25 10.43 -4.00 0.12
CA LEU A 25 9.11 -4.47 0.55
C LEU A 25 9.14 -5.54 1.64
N ASN A 26 10.20 -6.35 1.70
CA ASN A 26 10.27 -7.54 2.57
C ASN A 26 9.87 -7.27 4.04
N PRO A 27 10.35 -6.19 4.70
CA PRO A 27 9.99 -5.91 6.09
C PRO A 27 8.50 -5.64 6.30
N LEU A 28 7.86 -4.91 5.37
CA LEU A 28 6.42 -4.64 5.43
C LEU A 28 5.60 -5.87 5.02
N TRP A 29 6.08 -6.64 4.03
CA TRP A 29 5.43 -7.86 3.58
C TRP A 29 5.29 -8.89 4.70
N ASP A 30 6.36 -9.13 5.46
CA ASP A 30 6.34 -10.10 6.57
C ASP A 30 5.38 -9.66 7.68
N LYS A 31 5.33 -8.35 7.95
CA LYS A 31 4.45 -7.76 8.98
C LYS A 31 3.08 -7.33 8.47
N ARG A 32 2.71 -7.63 7.22
CA ARG A 32 1.50 -7.12 6.58
C ARG A 32 0.21 -7.41 7.35
N HIS A 33 0.12 -8.58 8.00
CA HIS A 33 -1.07 -8.94 8.78
C HIS A 33 -1.20 -8.07 10.02
N GLU A 34 -0.12 -7.89 10.77
CA GLU A 34 -0.05 -7.05 11.97
C GLU A 34 -0.24 -5.57 11.61
N ALA A 35 0.43 -5.11 10.56
CA ALA A 35 0.33 -3.73 10.07
C ALA A 35 -1.10 -3.36 9.64
N MET A 36 -1.85 -4.31 9.08
CA MET A 36 -3.23 -4.11 8.62
C MET A 36 -4.31 -4.35 9.69
N GLN A 37 -3.95 -4.71 10.93
CA GLN A 37 -4.95 -4.95 11.98
C GLN A 37 -5.73 -3.67 12.30
N GLY A 38 -7.02 -3.68 11.99
CA GLY A 38 -7.92 -2.53 12.20
C GLY A 38 -7.64 -1.35 11.27
N VAL A 39 -6.91 -1.55 10.17
CA VAL A 39 -6.63 -0.49 9.20
C VAL A 39 -7.77 -0.35 8.18
N THR A 40 -8.30 0.86 8.07
CA THR A 40 -9.35 1.27 7.13
C THR A 40 -8.82 2.20 6.02
N LEU A 41 -7.66 2.83 6.24
CA LEU A 41 -7.07 3.79 5.31
C LEU A 41 -5.56 3.54 5.17
N ILE A 42 -5.06 3.46 3.94
CA ILE A 42 -3.62 3.43 3.63
C ILE A 42 -3.25 4.78 3.02
N ASP A 43 -2.40 5.53 3.70
CA ASP A 43 -1.91 6.83 3.25
C ASP A 43 -0.57 6.67 2.53
N LEU A 44 -0.53 7.13 1.28
CA LEU A 44 0.60 7.09 0.36
C LEU A 44 1.19 8.49 0.10
N THR A 45 0.75 9.51 0.81
CA THR A 45 1.16 10.91 0.55
C THR A 45 2.66 11.11 0.61
N ASP A 46 3.36 10.41 1.52
CA ASP A 46 4.82 10.47 1.68
C ASP A 46 5.56 9.40 0.85
N VAL A 47 4.86 8.67 -0.01
CA VAL A 47 5.46 7.71 -0.93
C VAL A 47 5.93 8.42 -2.19
N THR A 48 7.24 8.41 -2.38
CA THR A 48 7.91 9.13 -3.47
C THR A 48 8.00 8.33 -4.77
N ARG A 49 7.98 6.99 -4.68
CA ARG A 49 8.10 6.10 -5.84
C ARG A 49 7.43 4.76 -5.56
N VAL A 50 6.81 4.20 -6.59
CA VAL A 50 6.16 2.87 -6.57
C VAL A 50 6.51 2.14 -7.86
N ASP A 51 6.98 0.90 -7.75
CA ASP A 51 7.19 -0.01 -8.87
C ASP A 51 6.06 -1.06 -8.99
N THR A 52 6.23 -2.03 -9.88
CA THR A 52 5.28 -3.13 -10.06
C THR A 52 5.10 -3.97 -8.80
N ALA A 53 6.17 -4.23 -8.06
CA ALA A 53 6.12 -5.00 -6.82
C ALA A 53 5.41 -4.23 -5.71
N GLY A 54 5.61 -2.91 -5.64
CA GLY A 54 4.92 -1.99 -4.74
C GLY A 54 3.41 -1.99 -4.96
N VAL A 55 2.96 -1.94 -6.22
CA VAL A 55 1.53 -2.06 -6.54
C VAL A 55 0.97 -3.43 -6.11
N ALA A 56 1.72 -4.51 -6.33
CA ALA A 56 1.32 -5.85 -5.86
C ALA A 56 1.24 -5.92 -4.33
N LEU A 57 2.15 -5.28 -3.61
CA LEU A 57 2.08 -5.18 -2.16
C LEU A 57 0.81 -4.44 -1.70
N LEU A 58 0.51 -3.28 -2.31
CA LEU A 58 -0.70 -2.50 -1.98
C LEU A 58 -1.98 -3.33 -2.17
N ALA A 59 -2.07 -4.02 -3.31
CA ALA A 59 -3.14 -4.97 -3.61
C ALA A 59 -3.28 -6.04 -2.50
N HIS A 60 -2.16 -6.59 -2.04
CA HIS A 60 -2.14 -7.58 -0.96
C HIS A 60 -2.56 -6.99 0.40
N LEU A 61 -2.13 -5.77 0.74
CA LEU A 61 -2.54 -5.10 1.97
C LEU A 61 -4.06 -4.91 2.02
N ILE A 62 -4.65 -4.42 0.93
CA ILE A 62 -6.11 -4.25 0.80
C ILE A 62 -6.83 -5.59 0.92
N ALA A 63 -6.34 -6.63 0.25
CA ALA A 63 -6.91 -7.98 0.36
C ALA A 63 -6.83 -8.52 1.80
N VAL A 64 -5.75 -8.22 2.53
CA VAL A 64 -5.60 -8.59 3.95
C VAL A 64 -6.61 -7.85 4.81
N GLY A 65 -6.76 -6.53 4.68
CA GLY A 65 -7.76 -5.78 5.45
C GLY A 65 -9.20 -6.22 5.15
N LYS A 66 -9.51 -6.51 3.88
CA LYS A 66 -10.80 -7.09 3.47
C LYS A 66 -11.07 -8.45 4.10
N LYS A 67 -10.07 -9.33 4.15
CA LYS A 67 -10.18 -10.62 4.83
C LYS A 67 -10.40 -10.48 6.33
N GLN A 68 -9.94 -9.38 6.93
CA GLN A 68 -10.22 -9.03 8.33
C GLN A 68 -11.61 -8.37 8.52
N GLY A 69 -12.41 -8.23 7.45
CA GLY A 69 -13.73 -7.62 7.50
C GLY A 69 -13.72 -6.09 7.44
N THR A 70 -12.59 -5.49 7.08
CA THR A 70 -12.43 -4.04 7.03
C THR A 70 -12.36 -3.55 5.58
N SER A 71 -13.11 -2.49 5.25
CA SER A 71 -13.00 -1.84 3.94
C SER A 71 -11.81 -0.90 3.95
N VAL A 72 -10.75 -1.28 3.24
CA VAL A 72 -9.53 -0.48 3.12
C VAL A 72 -9.66 0.49 1.95
N THR A 73 -9.27 1.74 2.14
CA THR A 73 -9.22 2.79 1.11
C THR A 73 -7.81 3.33 0.97
N LEU A 74 -7.47 3.91 -0.19
CA LEU A 74 -6.17 4.51 -0.45
C LEU A 74 -6.27 6.03 -0.46
N HIS A 75 -5.34 6.68 0.22
CA HIS A 75 -5.20 8.13 0.22
C HIS A 75 -3.82 8.54 -0.30
N GLY A 76 -3.73 9.68 -0.99
CA GLY A 76 -2.45 10.20 -1.48
C GLY A 76 -1.77 9.36 -2.56
N ALA A 77 -2.50 8.46 -3.25
CA ALA A 77 -1.93 7.66 -4.33
C ALA A 77 -1.45 8.56 -5.48
N SER A 78 -0.17 8.47 -5.84
CA SER A 78 0.39 9.25 -6.95
C SER A 78 -0.18 8.81 -8.30
N ASP A 79 -0.15 9.71 -9.30
CA ASP A 79 -0.59 9.41 -10.67
C ASP A 79 0.12 8.19 -11.27
N ASN A 80 1.38 7.94 -10.87
CA ASN A 80 2.12 6.74 -11.27
C ASN A 80 1.49 5.45 -10.75
N VAL A 81 1.03 5.42 -9.49
CA VAL A 81 0.33 4.26 -8.91
C VAL A 81 -0.96 3.99 -9.68
N VAL A 82 -1.70 5.06 -9.97
CA VAL A 82 -2.95 4.98 -10.74
C VAL A 82 -2.69 4.46 -12.16
N THR A 83 -1.65 4.96 -12.81
CA THR A 83 -1.25 4.57 -14.17
C THR A 83 -0.81 3.11 -14.21
N LEU A 84 0.03 2.68 -13.26
CA LEU A 84 0.47 1.28 -13.16
C LEU A 84 -0.73 0.36 -12.89
N ALA A 85 -1.64 0.73 -11.99
CA ALA A 85 -2.83 -0.06 -11.72
C ALA A 85 -3.71 -0.25 -12.97
N GLN A 86 -3.83 0.80 -13.81
CA GLN A 86 -4.53 0.74 -15.09
C GLN A 86 -3.78 -0.11 -16.12
N LEU A 87 -2.45 0.02 -16.22
CA LEU A 87 -1.63 -0.78 -17.13
C LEU A 87 -1.70 -2.27 -16.83
N TYR A 88 -1.75 -2.63 -15.54
CA TYR A 88 -1.94 -4.02 -15.09
C TYR A 88 -3.39 -4.46 -15.05
N ASN A 89 -4.31 -3.61 -15.51
CA ASN A 89 -5.75 -3.87 -15.59
C ASN A 89 -6.33 -4.36 -14.26
N LEU A 90 -5.86 -3.79 -13.14
CA LEU A 90 -6.27 -4.17 -11.80
C LEU A 90 -7.71 -3.70 -11.55
N PRO A 91 -8.59 -4.57 -11.01
CA PRO A 91 -9.95 -4.18 -10.71
C PRO A 91 -9.98 -3.13 -9.59
N GLN A 92 -11.02 -2.28 -9.57
CA GLN A 92 -11.22 -1.29 -8.51
C GLN A 92 -11.30 -1.91 -7.12
N ASP A 93 -11.65 -3.20 -7.04
CA ASP A 93 -11.66 -3.94 -5.79
C ASP A 93 -10.25 -4.14 -5.20
N VAL A 94 -9.20 -4.06 -6.03
CA VAL A 94 -7.81 -4.30 -5.62
C VAL A 94 -7.10 -3.00 -5.24
N LEU A 95 -7.49 -1.86 -5.82
CA LEU A 95 -7.10 -0.51 -5.36
C LEU A 95 -8.35 0.40 -5.33
N PRO A 96 -9.15 0.33 -4.26
CA PRO A 96 -10.30 1.22 -4.08
C PRO A 96 -9.78 2.64 -3.84
N ARG A 97 -10.29 3.55 -4.67
CA ARG A 97 -9.93 4.97 -4.70
C ARG A 97 -10.83 5.77 -3.78
#